data_AF-A0A1Y6CMM6-F1
#
_entry.id   AF-A0A1Y6CMM6-F1
#
_cell.length_a   1.000
_cell.length_b   1.000
_cell.length_c   1.000
_cell.angle_alpha   90.00
_cell.angle_beta   90.00
_cell.angle_gamma   90.00
#
_symmetry.space_group_name_H-M   'P 1'
#
loop_
_entity.id
_entity.type
_entity.pdbx_description
1 polymer ?
#
loop_
_entity_poly.entity_id
_entity_poly.type
_entity_poly.pdbx_seq_one_letter_code
_entity_poly.pdbx_strand_id
1 'polypeptide(L)'
;MKKNTMIQDTAKKTLHNVKIGKDVKIFDYVNAYGCSIGDESKVGAFVEVQKGATIGRRCKISSHSFICEGVTIEDDVFIGHNVNFINDKFPRATNSDGSVQCDKDWATLETIVKKGASIGTGSVILGGISIGKDSIVGAGSVVTRDVPDNTIVCGNPARSIRKIDTKVEVNEYSVPFFDLTRQYSDIQEVIEAKVIEVLRSQEYTGGQYHNLFCESLKKYLGVDNAVLCSSGTSALQVSMQSLGISSGDEVIVPSNTFIATAFAVSTVGAKVVFCDVNRQSLNMDWECLKDKITEKTKAVISVHMYGNTSDISDMSKKLKEKNIYLIEDCAQALGTRSNGSLVGTFGDVGCFSFYPSKNLGAVGEGGAIVTSSQEIANKCSIIVNQGSSVKNLHTSIGGNYRMQGIQAAVLGIKIKYLDKWIEKRRSVAKRYIENLKNGRIEVPIVSDENYHSFHLFPVLVDDRSRFTHFLTEKNVGYGTHYPVPCHLQDAYEHLGYCRGDLPVSEFIADHIVTLPMFPEMTDEEVTRVLEVVNEY
;
A
#
# COMPACT_ATOMS: atom_id res chain seq x y z
N MET A 1 36.24 -40.89 5.54
CA MET A 1 36.93 -39.88 6.36
C MET A 1 36.92 -38.54 5.63
N LYS A 2 36.00 -37.63 5.97
CA LYS A 2 36.02 -36.23 5.52
C LYS A 2 36.31 -35.35 6.74
N LYS A 3 37.33 -34.49 6.60
CA LYS A 3 37.97 -33.70 7.65
C LYS A 3 36.96 -32.87 8.46
N ASN A 4 37.02 -33.02 9.78
CA ASN A 4 36.52 -32.05 10.75
C ASN A 4 37.25 -30.73 10.52
N THR A 5 36.54 -29.70 10.11
CA THR A 5 37.05 -28.33 10.09
C THR A 5 37.10 -27.83 11.53
N MET A 6 38.22 -28.00 12.22
CA MET A 6 38.53 -27.18 13.39
C MET A 6 38.67 -25.73 12.91
N ILE A 7 37.71 -24.88 13.25
CA ILE A 7 37.81 -23.44 13.05
C ILE A 7 38.81 -22.93 14.11
N GLN A 8 39.98 -22.51 13.61
CA GLN A 8 41.07 -21.94 14.41
C GLN A 8 40.63 -20.62 15.06
N ASP A 9 41.02 -20.43 16.33
CA ASP A 9 41.14 -19.09 16.94
C ASP A 9 41.96 -18.22 15.99
N THR A 10 41.32 -17.21 15.38
CA THR A 10 42.06 -16.13 14.74
C THR A 10 42.37 -15.08 15.81
N ALA A 11 43.44 -14.29 15.67
CA ALA A 11 43.85 -13.27 16.65
C ALA A 11 42.78 -12.21 17.02
N LYS A 12 41.60 -12.29 16.39
CA LYS A 12 40.48 -11.37 16.59
C LYS A 12 39.23 -12.08 17.12
N LYS A 13 39.20 -13.38 17.40
CA LYS A 13 38.04 -14.09 17.98
C LYS A 13 38.54 -15.03 19.06
N THR A 14 37.71 -15.30 20.07
CA THR A 14 38.02 -16.24 21.14
C THR A 14 36.93 -17.31 21.16
N LEU A 15 37.27 -18.52 20.72
CA LEU A 15 36.33 -19.64 20.65
C LEU A 15 36.86 -20.82 21.48
N HIS A 16 36.40 -20.96 22.73
CA HIS A 16 36.91 -21.99 23.65
C HIS A 16 35.84 -23.05 24.00
N ASN A 17 36.03 -24.31 23.61
CA ASN A 17 35.04 -25.39 23.83
C ASN A 17 33.65 -25.10 23.24
N VAL A 18 33.59 -24.50 22.05
CA VAL A 18 32.34 -24.18 21.34
C VAL A 18 31.97 -25.31 20.37
N LYS A 19 30.75 -25.84 20.46
CA LYS A 19 30.20 -26.76 19.47
C LYS A 19 29.62 -25.96 18.30
N ILE A 20 30.19 -26.11 17.10
CA ILE A 20 29.78 -25.34 15.92
C ILE A 20 29.15 -26.27 14.88
N GLY A 21 27.95 -25.92 14.42
CA GLY A 21 27.21 -26.60 13.36
C GLY A 21 27.77 -26.34 11.96
N LYS A 22 27.09 -26.89 10.96
CA LYS A 22 27.43 -26.74 9.55
C LYS A 22 27.12 -25.33 9.05
N ASP A 23 27.98 -24.77 8.20
CA ASP A 23 27.73 -23.49 7.50
C ASP A 23 27.49 -22.27 8.43
N VAL A 24 27.98 -22.34 9.68
CA VAL A 24 27.93 -21.24 10.65
C VAL A 24 28.91 -20.14 10.27
N LYS A 25 28.48 -18.88 10.35
CA LYS A 25 29.33 -17.70 10.10
C LYS A 25 29.55 -16.91 11.39
N ILE A 26 30.78 -16.93 11.90
CA ILE A 26 31.19 -16.13 13.06
C ILE A 26 32.07 -14.99 12.56
N PHE A 27 31.72 -13.75 12.88
CA PHE A 27 32.47 -12.54 12.49
C PHE A 27 33.60 -12.22 13.49
N ASP A 28 34.49 -11.28 13.15
CA ASP A 28 35.62 -10.86 14.01
C ASP A 28 35.12 -10.26 15.33
N TYR A 29 35.92 -10.40 16.38
CA TYR A 29 35.69 -9.91 17.74
C TYR A 29 34.58 -10.62 18.50
N VAL A 30 34.26 -11.86 18.15
CA VAL A 30 33.35 -12.71 18.93
C VAL A 30 34.11 -13.41 20.06
N ASN A 31 33.53 -13.41 21.26
CA ASN A 31 33.97 -14.19 22.40
C ASN A 31 32.93 -15.27 22.73
N ALA A 32 33.21 -16.54 22.47
CA ALA A 32 32.28 -17.62 22.76
C ALA A 32 33.00 -18.76 23.47
N TYR A 33 32.41 -19.29 24.54
CA TYR A 33 33.03 -20.37 25.29
C TYR A 33 32.02 -21.32 25.92
N GLY A 34 32.30 -22.63 25.90
CA GLY A 34 31.47 -23.66 26.54
C GLY A 34 30.02 -23.73 26.06
N CYS A 35 29.74 -23.28 24.83
CA CYS A 35 28.39 -23.11 24.27
C CYS A 35 28.21 -23.90 22.97
N SER A 36 27.01 -23.85 22.39
CA SER A 36 26.74 -24.44 21.06
C SER A 36 26.07 -23.48 20.10
N ILE A 37 26.45 -23.53 18.82
CA ILE A 37 25.88 -22.74 17.72
C ILE A 37 25.45 -23.69 16.60
N GLY A 38 24.16 -23.75 16.31
CA GLY A 38 23.57 -24.64 15.31
C GLY A 38 23.78 -24.22 13.86
N ASP A 39 23.45 -25.13 12.94
CA ASP A 39 23.69 -25.01 11.51
C ASP A 39 23.17 -23.70 10.89
N GLU A 40 23.87 -23.15 9.91
CA GLU A 40 23.49 -21.98 9.09
C GLU A 40 23.32 -20.66 9.88
N SER A 41 23.65 -20.66 11.16
CA SER A 41 23.54 -19.49 12.04
C SER A 41 24.68 -18.48 11.80
N LYS A 42 24.42 -17.21 12.12
CA LYS A 42 25.40 -16.12 11.98
C LYS A 42 25.55 -15.36 13.28
N VAL A 43 26.80 -15.13 13.71
CA VAL A 43 27.14 -14.40 14.93
C VAL A 43 28.01 -13.19 14.59
N GLY A 44 27.42 -12.00 14.73
CA GLY A 44 28.01 -10.70 14.42
C GLY A 44 29.18 -10.33 15.33
N ALA A 45 29.88 -9.25 14.98
CA ALA A 45 31.08 -8.82 15.70
C ALA A 45 30.78 -8.40 17.15
N PHE A 46 31.74 -8.54 18.07
CA PHE A 46 31.60 -8.12 19.47
C PHE A 46 30.44 -8.80 20.22
N VAL A 47 29.98 -9.96 19.75
CA VAL A 47 29.03 -10.79 20.48
C VAL A 47 29.78 -11.62 21.50
N GLU A 48 29.25 -11.70 22.72
CA GLU A 48 29.71 -12.66 23.73
C GLU A 48 28.66 -13.75 23.98
N VAL A 49 29.09 -15.01 23.98
CA VAL A 49 28.24 -16.19 24.24
C VAL A 49 28.90 -17.04 25.32
N GLN A 50 28.30 -17.08 26.50
CA GLN A 50 28.89 -17.72 27.67
C GLN A 50 28.64 -19.23 27.75
N LYS A 51 29.32 -19.88 28.70
CA LYS A 51 29.20 -21.33 28.97
C LYS A 51 27.73 -21.71 29.20
N GLY A 52 27.33 -22.88 28.72
CA GLY A 52 25.97 -23.38 28.89
C GLY A 52 24.90 -22.73 28.01
N ALA A 53 25.20 -21.66 27.27
CA ALA A 53 24.26 -21.10 26.31
C ALA A 53 24.16 -21.96 25.03
N THR A 54 22.97 -21.99 24.42
CA THR A 54 22.73 -22.73 23.18
C THR A 54 22.04 -21.86 22.15
N ILE A 55 22.56 -21.82 20.92
CA ILE A 55 21.97 -21.15 19.76
C ILE A 55 21.59 -22.21 18.74
N GLY A 56 20.33 -22.18 18.31
CA GLY A 56 19.76 -23.11 17.32
C GLY A 56 20.27 -22.89 15.90
N ARG A 57 19.56 -23.49 14.95
CA ARG A 57 19.84 -23.39 13.51
C ARG A 57 19.26 -22.11 12.92
N ARG A 58 19.87 -21.62 11.83
CA ARG A 58 19.38 -20.48 11.01
C ARG A 58 19.12 -19.21 11.84
N CYS A 59 19.83 -19.06 12.95
CA CYS A 59 19.73 -17.90 13.82
C CYS A 59 20.60 -16.76 13.31
N LYS A 60 20.20 -15.52 13.59
CA LYS A 60 21.05 -14.34 13.37
C LYS A 60 21.21 -13.58 14.67
N ILE A 61 22.43 -13.58 15.18
CA ILE A 61 22.84 -12.79 16.34
C ILE A 61 23.62 -11.59 15.84
N SER A 62 23.00 -10.41 15.92
CA SER A 62 23.64 -9.16 15.50
C SER A 62 24.70 -8.68 16.49
N SER A 63 25.58 -7.79 16.02
CA SER A 63 26.76 -7.33 16.76
C SER A 63 26.44 -6.71 18.13
N HIS A 64 27.41 -6.78 19.05
CA HIS A 64 27.35 -6.22 20.42
C HIS A 64 26.33 -6.85 21.36
N SER A 65 25.75 -7.99 21.01
CA SER A 65 24.79 -8.68 21.89
C SER A 65 25.50 -9.60 22.90
N PHE A 66 24.93 -9.72 24.08
CA PHE A 66 25.46 -10.52 25.20
C PHE A 66 24.51 -11.67 25.54
N ILE A 67 24.95 -12.91 25.31
CA ILE A 67 24.19 -14.14 25.57
C ILE A 67 24.82 -14.84 26.77
N CYS A 68 24.22 -14.67 27.95
CA CYS A 68 24.73 -15.20 29.21
C CYS A 68 24.44 -16.70 29.39
N GLU A 69 25.07 -17.32 30.39
CA GLU A 69 24.83 -18.71 30.77
C GLU A 69 23.35 -18.96 31.10
N GLY A 70 22.83 -20.12 30.70
CA GLY A 70 21.41 -20.48 30.88
C GLY A 70 20.47 -19.96 29.79
N VAL A 71 20.96 -19.28 28.76
CA VAL A 71 20.14 -18.84 27.62
C VAL A 71 20.08 -19.92 26.54
N THR A 72 18.86 -20.34 26.21
CA THR A 72 18.55 -21.21 25.07
C THR A 72 17.81 -20.42 24.00
N ILE A 73 18.44 -20.28 22.84
CA ILE A 73 17.86 -19.72 21.61
C ILE A 73 17.55 -20.87 20.67
N GLU A 74 16.27 -21.09 20.37
CA GLU A 74 15.81 -22.11 19.41
C GLU A 74 16.06 -21.69 17.96
N ASP A 75 15.66 -22.54 17.02
CA ASP A 75 15.85 -22.32 15.58
C ASP A 75 15.15 -21.05 15.06
N ASP A 76 15.65 -20.50 13.94
CA ASP A 76 15.00 -19.42 13.19
C ASP A 76 14.83 -18.10 13.97
N VAL A 77 15.59 -17.90 15.06
CA VAL A 77 15.51 -16.70 15.89
C VAL A 77 16.37 -15.56 15.35
N PHE A 78 15.84 -14.35 15.42
CA PHE A 78 16.58 -13.10 15.20
C PHE A 78 16.85 -12.37 16.51
N ILE A 79 18.13 -12.06 16.78
CA ILE A 79 18.57 -11.19 17.86
C ILE A 79 19.19 -9.94 17.24
N GLY A 80 18.61 -8.77 17.51
CA GLY A 80 19.08 -7.46 17.07
C GLY A 80 20.44 -7.07 17.65
N HIS A 81 20.93 -5.89 17.29
CA HIS A 81 22.21 -5.40 17.80
C HIS A 81 22.08 -5.00 19.26
N ASN A 82 23.13 -5.18 20.07
CA ASN A 82 23.14 -4.74 21.47
C ASN A 82 21.95 -5.27 22.30
N VAL A 83 21.56 -6.53 22.10
CA VAL A 83 20.57 -7.21 22.95
C VAL A 83 21.30 -7.86 24.13
N ASN A 84 20.84 -7.60 25.34
CA ASN A 84 21.49 -8.06 26.57
C ASN A 84 20.57 -9.02 27.34
N PHE A 85 21.04 -10.24 27.55
CA PHE A 85 20.38 -11.22 28.42
C PHE A 85 20.96 -11.16 29.82
N ILE A 86 20.10 -11.30 30.83
CA ILE A 86 20.46 -11.30 32.25
C ILE A 86 20.03 -12.64 32.82
N ASN A 87 20.88 -13.28 33.61
CA ASN A 87 20.62 -14.58 34.24
C ASN A 87 20.71 -14.54 35.77
N ASP A 88 20.85 -13.34 36.33
CA ASP A 88 20.82 -13.09 37.77
C ASP A 88 19.75 -12.04 38.08
N LYS A 89 18.81 -12.39 38.96
CA LYS A 89 17.73 -11.49 39.38
C LYS A 89 18.18 -10.50 40.46
N PHE A 90 19.22 -10.82 41.22
CA PHE A 90 19.68 -10.05 42.36
C PHE A 90 21.20 -9.99 42.43
N PRO A 91 21.88 -9.45 41.40
CA PRO A 91 23.34 -9.40 41.40
C PRO A 91 23.88 -8.60 42.60
N ARG A 92 24.87 -9.17 43.27
CA ARG A 92 25.60 -8.57 44.39
C ARG A 92 27.10 -8.86 44.25
N ALA A 93 27.93 -7.91 44.68
CA ALA A 93 29.37 -8.13 44.76
C ALA A 93 29.74 -8.97 45.99
N THR A 94 28.93 -8.89 47.05
CA THR A 94 29.15 -9.55 48.34
C THR A 94 27.88 -10.18 48.87
N ASN A 95 28.05 -11.27 49.63
CA ASN A 95 27.00 -11.85 50.47
C ASN A 95 26.61 -10.88 51.60
N SER A 96 25.52 -11.19 52.32
CA SER A 96 25.04 -10.36 53.45
C SER A 96 26.06 -10.21 54.59
N ASP A 97 27.04 -11.11 54.67
CA ASP A 97 28.13 -11.09 55.65
C ASP A 97 29.38 -10.32 55.17
N GLY A 98 29.36 -9.76 53.95
CA GLY A 98 30.48 -9.02 53.36
C GLY A 98 31.51 -9.89 52.62
N SER A 99 31.36 -11.21 52.59
CA SER A 99 32.21 -12.09 51.78
C SER A 99 31.93 -11.88 50.28
N VAL A 100 32.96 -11.96 49.44
CA VAL A 100 32.82 -11.84 47.97
C VAL A 100 32.04 -13.05 47.43
N GLN A 101 31.02 -12.80 46.60
CA GLN A 101 30.25 -13.89 46.02
C GLN A 101 31.11 -14.75 45.08
N CYS A 102 30.86 -16.06 45.09
CA CYS A 102 31.43 -17.01 44.14
C CYS A 102 30.34 -17.72 43.34
N ASP A 103 30.72 -18.51 42.34
CA ASP A 103 29.79 -19.28 41.48
C ASP A 103 28.78 -20.14 42.27
N LYS A 104 29.07 -20.50 43.53
CA LYS A 104 28.16 -21.28 44.39
C LYS A 104 27.02 -20.46 45.00
N ASP A 105 27.17 -19.14 45.07
CA ASP A 105 26.22 -18.22 45.69
C ASP A 105 25.17 -17.72 44.69
N TRP A 106 25.34 -18.06 43.42
CA TRP A 106 24.50 -17.65 42.30
C TRP A 106 23.69 -18.83 41.76
N ALA A 107 22.40 -18.58 41.52
CA ALA A 107 21.52 -19.51 40.83
C ALA A 107 21.23 -18.97 39.42
N THR A 108 21.73 -19.67 38.41
CA THR A 108 21.48 -19.35 37.00
C THR A 108 19.98 -19.40 36.70
N LEU A 109 19.43 -18.30 36.19
CA LEU A 109 18.07 -18.27 35.68
C LEU A 109 18.03 -18.60 34.19
N GLU A 110 17.35 -19.69 33.86
CA GLU A 110 17.20 -20.13 32.48
C GLU A 110 16.25 -19.22 31.70
N THR A 111 16.64 -18.89 30.47
CA THR A 111 15.83 -18.07 29.56
C THR A 111 15.70 -18.78 28.23
N ILE A 112 14.48 -18.94 27.73
CA ILE A 112 14.23 -19.61 26.46
C ILE A 112 13.67 -18.62 25.45
N VAL A 113 14.37 -18.44 24.33
CA VAL A 113 13.87 -17.73 23.15
C VAL A 113 13.39 -18.77 22.16
N LYS A 114 12.07 -18.93 22.06
CA LYS A 114 11.46 -19.97 21.23
C LYS A 114 11.60 -19.67 19.75
N LYS A 115 11.38 -20.71 18.95
CA LYS A 115 11.55 -20.73 17.51
C LYS A 115 10.88 -19.53 16.83
N GLY A 116 11.60 -18.90 15.89
CA GLY A 116 11.07 -17.82 15.05
C GLY A 116 10.90 -16.46 15.75
N ALA A 117 11.19 -16.36 17.05
CA ALA A 117 11.08 -15.09 17.76
C ALA A 117 12.10 -14.06 17.23
N SER A 118 11.72 -12.78 17.32
CA SER A 118 12.53 -11.64 16.86
C SER A 118 12.69 -10.63 17.98
N ILE A 119 13.92 -10.39 18.41
CA ILE A 119 14.24 -9.43 19.48
C ILE A 119 14.90 -8.19 18.88
N GLY A 120 14.23 -7.05 19.02
CA GLY A 120 14.69 -5.78 18.48
C GLY A 120 15.97 -5.27 19.14
N THR A 121 16.74 -4.50 18.37
CA THR A 121 18.00 -3.85 18.79
C THR A 121 17.86 -3.11 20.14
N GLY A 122 18.88 -3.21 20.99
CA GLY A 122 18.95 -2.48 22.27
C GLY A 122 18.03 -3.01 23.37
N SER A 123 17.42 -4.18 23.18
CA SER A 123 16.51 -4.76 24.19
C SER A 123 17.27 -5.45 25.33
N VAL A 124 16.67 -5.45 26.52
CA VAL A 124 17.15 -6.17 27.70
C VAL A 124 16.16 -7.27 28.07
N ILE A 125 16.64 -8.50 28.23
CA ILE A 125 15.84 -9.68 28.54
C ILE A 125 16.21 -10.14 29.96
N LEU A 126 15.28 -10.05 30.91
CA LEU A 126 15.52 -10.55 32.27
C LEU A 126 15.50 -12.07 32.32
N GLY A 127 16.21 -12.64 33.30
CA GLY A 127 16.35 -14.08 33.47
C GLY A 127 15.10 -14.76 34.00
N GLY A 128 14.93 -16.05 33.67
CA GLY A 128 13.86 -16.87 34.20
C GLY A 128 12.54 -16.70 33.43
N ILE A 129 12.62 -16.33 32.15
CA ILE A 129 11.45 -16.08 31.31
C ILE A 129 11.56 -16.80 29.96
N SER A 130 10.43 -16.88 29.27
CA SER A 130 10.32 -17.38 27.92
C SER A 130 9.86 -16.28 26.96
N ILE A 131 10.51 -16.20 25.81
CA ILE A 131 10.07 -15.41 24.68
C ILE A 131 9.35 -16.36 23.72
N GLY A 132 8.05 -16.18 23.58
CA GLY A 132 7.17 -17.09 22.86
C GLY A 132 7.52 -17.27 21.38
N LYS A 133 7.04 -18.36 20.80
CA LYS A 133 7.27 -18.73 19.40
C LYS A 133 6.75 -17.61 18.48
N ASP A 134 7.51 -17.27 17.43
CA ASP A 134 7.17 -16.26 16.43
C ASP A 134 6.79 -14.88 17.04
N SER A 135 7.21 -14.59 18.27
CA SER A 135 6.93 -13.33 18.96
C SER A 135 7.90 -12.22 18.54
N ILE A 136 7.49 -10.96 18.72
CA ILE A 136 8.33 -9.79 18.41
C ILE A 136 8.50 -8.94 19.66
N VAL A 137 9.75 -8.74 20.07
CA VAL A 137 10.13 -7.74 21.07
C VAL A 137 10.57 -6.48 20.33
N GLY A 138 9.87 -5.36 20.52
CA GLY A 138 10.23 -4.07 19.93
C GLY A 138 11.60 -3.59 20.40
N ALA A 139 12.31 -2.82 19.57
CA ALA A 139 13.62 -2.26 19.92
C ALA A 139 13.58 -1.45 21.23
N GLY A 140 14.68 -1.50 22.00
CA GLY A 140 14.82 -0.77 23.27
C GLY A 140 13.93 -1.28 24.41
N SER A 141 13.30 -2.45 24.29
CA SER A 141 12.37 -2.95 25.31
C SER A 141 13.07 -3.66 26.46
N VAL A 142 12.50 -3.59 27.66
CA VAL A 142 12.95 -4.36 28.84
C VAL A 142 11.93 -5.44 29.16
N VAL A 143 12.22 -6.68 28.81
CA VAL A 143 11.30 -7.80 28.99
C VAL A 143 11.49 -8.41 30.37
N THR A 144 10.43 -8.34 31.18
CA THR A 144 10.47 -8.66 32.62
C THR A 144 9.61 -9.87 33.01
N ARG A 145 8.92 -10.47 32.04
CA ARG A 145 8.00 -11.61 32.21
C ARG A 145 7.86 -12.35 30.90
N ASP A 146 7.29 -13.55 30.96
CA ASP A 146 7.00 -14.36 29.77
C ASP A 146 6.26 -13.57 28.69
N VAL A 147 6.73 -13.72 27.45
CA VAL A 147 6.06 -13.24 26.26
C VAL A 147 5.29 -14.42 25.66
N PRO A 148 3.96 -14.34 25.53
CA PRO A 148 3.19 -15.39 24.89
C PRO A 148 3.63 -15.58 23.43
N ASP A 149 3.41 -16.78 22.90
CA ASP A 149 3.62 -17.06 21.49
C ASP A 149 2.81 -16.06 20.63
N ASN A 150 3.35 -15.72 19.47
CA ASN A 150 2.72 -14.85 18.48
C ASN A 150 2.24 -13.52 19.09
N THR A 151 3.12 -12.86 19.84
CA THR A 151 2.79 -11.60 20.51
C THR A 151 3.84 -10.55 20.22
N ILE A 152 3.40 -9.32 19.94
CA ILE A 152 4.29 -8.15 19.91
C ILE A 152 4.29 -7.52 21.28
N VAL A 153 5.47 -7.35 21.87
CA VAL A 153 5.68 -6.58 23.10
C VAL A 153 6.59 -5.38 22.86
N CYS A 154 6.36 -4.25 23.51
CA CYS A 154 7.33 -3.16 23.56
C CYS A 154 7.33 -2.40 24.89
N GLY A 155 8.39 -1.62 25.11
CA GLY A 155 8.49 -0.66 26.20
C GLY A 155 9.36 -1.11 27.37
N ASN A 156 9.47 -0.26 28.39
CA ASN A 156 10.20 -0.50 29.62
C ASN A 156 9.31 -0.22 30.84
N PRO A 157 8.78 -1.24 31.53
CA PRO A 157 8.86 -2.67 31.18
C PRO A 157 7.97 -3.02 29.97
N ALA A 158 8.38 -4.04 29.21
CA ALA A 158 7.68 -4.45 28.00
C ALA A 158 6.23 -4.89 28.29
N ARG A 159 5.32 -4.47 27.42
CA ARG A 159 3.88 -4.79 27.47
C ARG A 159 3.41 -5.31 26.12
N SER A 160 2.44 -6.23 26.16
CA SER A 160 1.78 -6.71 24.94
C SER A 160 1.07 -5.53 24.27
N ILE A 161 1.40 -5.31 23.00
CA ILE A 161 0.77 -4.30 22.16
C ILE A 161 -0.37 -4.95 21.38
N ARG A 162 -0.08 -6.10 20.77
CA ARG A 162 -1.04 -6.90 19.99
C ARG A 162 -0.52 -8.33 19.82
N LYS A 163 -1.41 -9.25 19.50
CA LYS A 163 -1.02 -10.56 18.99
C LYS A 163 -0.58 -10.43 17.53
N ILE A 164 0.41 -11.22 17.17
CA ILE A 164 0.79 -11.50 15.80
C ILE A 164 -0.20 -12.58 15.37
N ASP A 165 -1.11 -12.25 14.47
CA ASP A 165 -1.88 -13.30 13.82
C ASP A 165 -0.87 -14.17 13.06
N THR A 166 -0.78 -15.45 13.41
CA THR A 166 0.16 -16.44 12.85
C THR A 166 -0.05 -16.74 11.37
N LYS A 167 -0.73 -15.87 10.65
CA LYS A 167 -0.88 -15.90 9.21
C LYS A 167 -0.25 -14.65 8.61
N VAL A 168 1.07 -14.71 8.47
CA VAL A 168 1.68 -14.27 7.21
C VAL A 168 1.91 -15.52 6.34
N GLU A 169 0.88 -16.35 6.25
CA GLU A 169 0.58 -16.94 4.96
C GLU A 169 -0.13 -15.83 4.17
N VAL A 170 0.13 -15.74 2.88
CA VAL A 170 -0.80 -15.08 1.98
C VAL A 170 -2.15 -15.73 2.30
N ASN A 171 -3.05 -15.03 3.00
CA ASN A 171 -4.42 -15.50 3.13
C ASN A 171 -4.93 -15.49 1.69
N GLU A 172 -4.85 -16.64 1.02
CA GLU A 172 -5.83 -16.98 0.00
C GLU A 172 -7.15 -17.05 0.76
N TYR A 173 -7.78 -15.88 0.90
CA TYR A 173 -9.20 -15.84 1.16
C TYR A 173 -9.85 -16.83 0.19
N SER A 174 -10.85 -17.58 0.66
CA SER A 174 -11.67 -18.40 -0.24
C SER A 174 -12.22 -17.57 -1.40
N VAL A 175 -12.40 -16.26 -1.17
CA VAL A 175 -12.62 -15.25 -2.21
C VAL A 175 -11.65 -14.08 -2.00
N PRO A 176 -10.62 -13.89 -2.84
CA PRO A 176 -9.71 -12.75 -2.70
C PRO A 176 -10.44 -11.43 -2.94
N PHE A 177 -9.96 -10.33 -2.34
CA PHE A 177 -10.48 -8.99 -2.65
C PHE A 177 -10.20 -8.60 -4.11
N PHE A 178 -8.99 -8.94 -4.57
CA PHE A 178 -8.49 -8.64 -5.91
C PHE A 178 -7.37 -9.62 -6.28
N ASP A 179 -7.30 -10.05 -7.54
CA ASP A 179 -6.29 -11.00 -8.03
C ASP A 179 -5.83 -10.66 -9.46
N LEU A 180 -4.58 -10.21 -9.59
CA LEU A 180 -3.97 -9.90 -10.89
C LEU A 180 -3.42 -11.12 -11.63
N THR A 181 -3.22 -12.24 -10.93
CA THR A 181 -2.57 -13.42 -11.49
C THR A 181 -3.46 -14.11 -12.53
N ARG A 182 -4.77 -14.19 -12.26
CA ARG A 182 -5.77 -14.77 -13.18
C ARG A 182 -5.84 -14.00 -14.49
N GLN A 183 -5.95 -12.67 -14.40
CA GLN A 183 -5.99 -11.81 -15.58
C GLN A 183 -4.71 -11.95 -16.40
N TYR A 184 -3.55 -11.97 -15.74
CA TYR A 184 -2.27 -12.12 -16.42
C TYR A 184 -2.19 -13.45 -17.14
N SER A 185 -2.58 -14.55 -16.48
CA SER A 185 -2.54 -15.90 -17.05
C SER A 185 -3.31 -16.00 -18.38
N ASP A 186 -4.48 -15.36 -18.47
CA ASP A 186 -5.32 -15.32 -19.69
C ASP A 186 -4.61 -14.68 -20.91
N ILE A 187 -3.66 -13.77 -20.68
CA ILE A 187 -3.00 -12.99 -21.75
C ILE A 187 -1.46 -13.08 -21.71
N GLN A 188 -0.90 -13.97 -20.90
CA GLN A 188 0.52 -13.99 -20.52
C GLN A 188 1.44 -14.08 -21.74
N GLU A 189 1.15 -14.98 -22.68
CA GLU A 189 2.01 -15.24 -23.83
C GLU A 189 2.15 -14.00 -24.72
N VAL A 190 1.04 -13.28 -24.93
CA VAL A 190 1.01 -12.06 -25.76
C VAL A 190 1.72 -10.91 -25.05
N ILE A 191 1.54 -10.80 -23.73
CA ILE A 191 2.20 -9.79 -22.91
C ILE A 191 3.72 -10.02 -22.88
N GLU A 192 4.17 -11.23 -22.53
CA GLU A 192 5.59 -11.57 -22.42
C GLU A 192 6.32 -11.37 -23.75
N ALA A 193 5.73 -11.85 -24.85
CA ALA A 193 6.30 -11.64 -26.18
C ALA A 193 6.47 -10.15 -26.50
N LYS A 194 5.48 -9.31 -26.14
CA LYS A 194 5.56 -7.87 -26.36
C LYS A 194 6.59 -7.19 -25.45
N VAL A 195 6.70 -7.60 -24.19
CA VAL A 195 7.74 -7.09 -23.28
C VAL A 195 9.13 -7.42 -23.82
N ILE A 196 9.36 -8.66 -24.29
CA ILE A 196 10.63 -9.07 -24.91
C ILE A 196 10.94 -8.22 -26.14
N GLU A 197 9.94 -7.88 -26.95
CA GLU A 197 10.11 -6.99 -28.11
C GLU A 197 10.59 -5.58 -27.71
N VAL A 198 10.00 -5.00 -26.65
CA VAL A 198 10.43 -3.70 -26.11
C VAL A 198 11.88 -3.78 -25.60
N LEU A 199 12.22 -4.87 -24.90
CA LEU A 199 13.58 -5.08 -24.38
C LEU A 199 14.61 -5.20 -25.50
N ARG A 200 14.27 -5.89 -26.60
CA ARG A 200 15.16 -6.06 -27.75
C ARG A 200 15.30 -4.81 -28.59
N SER A 201 14.24 -4.00 -28.74
CA SER A 201 14.27 -2.74 -29.50
C SER A 201 14.97 -1.60 -28.75
N GLN A 202 15.09 -1.70 -27.42
CA GLN A 202 15.66 -0.67 -26.54
C GLN A 202 14.87 0.65 -26.49
N GLU A 203 13.62 0.66 -26.97
CA GLU A 203 12.73 1.82 -26.90
C GLU A 203 12.01 1.91 -25.55
N TYR A 204 12.78 2.19 -24.49
CA TYR A 204 12.31 2.16 -23.10
C TYR A 204 11.48 3.37 -22.66
N THR A 205 11.58 4.50 -23.36
CA THR A 205 10.92 5.77 -22.99
C THR A 205 10.51 6.52 -24.26
N GLY A 206 9.27 7.02 -24.31
CA GLY A 206 8.73 7.58 -25.55
C GLY A 206 8.66 6.54 -26.68
N GLY A 207 8.79 7.01 -27.93
CA GLY A 207 8.95 6.15 -29.10
C GLY A 207 7.67 5.46 -29.57
N GLN A 208 7.84 4.38 -30.34
CA GLN A 208 6.73 3.76 -31.07
C GLN A 208 5.64 3.22 -30.15
N TYR A 209 6.00 2.61 -29.02
CA TYR A 209 5.06 2.00 -28.09
C TYR A 209 4.16 3.05 -27.41
N HIS A 210 4.73 4.22 -27.10
CA HIS A 210 3.96 5.36 -26.61
C HIS A 210 2.96 5.83 -27.66
N ASN A 211 3.42 6.04 -28.90
CA ASN A 211 2.57 6.56 -29.96
C ASN A 211 1.41 5.59 -30.25
N LEU A 212 1.69 4.29 -30.34
CA LEU A 212 0.68 3.26 -30.59
C LEU A 212 -0.38 3.19 -29.47
N PHE A 213 0.05 3.24 -28.21
CA PHE A 213 -0.91 3.26 -27.10
C PHE A 213 -1.70 4.56 -27.03
N CYS A 214 -1.05 5.70 -27.28
CA CYS A 214 -1.70 7.00 -27.36
C CYS A 214 -2.81 7.01 -28.43
N GLU A 215 -2.55 6.52 -29.64
CA GLU A 215 -3.57 6.37 -30.68
C GLU A 215 -4.69 5.42 -30.28
N SER A 216 -4.36 4.30 -29.62
CA SER A 216 -5.36 3.34 -29.15
C SER A 216 -6.27 3.96 -28.08
N LEU A 217 -5.70 4.74 -27.16
CA LEU A 217 -6.45 5.43 -26.11
C LEU A 217 -7.33 6.55 -26.68
N LYS A 218 -6.80 7.36 -27.60
CA LYS A 218 -7.56 8.39 -28.33
C LYS A 218 -8.76 7.78 -29.06
N LYS A 219 -8.53 6.70 -29.78
CA LYS A 219 -9.59 5.96 -30.48
C LYS A 219 -10.63 5.40 -29.53
N TYR A 220 -10.20 4.84 -28.39
CA TYR A 220 -11.11 4.29 -27.39
C TYR A 220 -12.01 5.37 -26.78
N LEU A 221 -11.43 6.51 -26.40
CA LEU A 221 -12.14 7.63 -25.77
C LEU A 221 -12.89 8.53 -26.77
N GLY A 222 -12.56 8.48 -28.06
CA GLY A 222 -13.12 9.37 -29.07
C GLY A 222 -12.61 10.81 -28.93
N VAL A 223 -11.33 10.98 -28.59
CA VAL A 223 -10.70 12.31 -28.35
C VAL A 223 -9.53 12.56 -29.30
N ASP A 224 -9.27 13.83 -29.58
CA ASP A 224 -8.22 14.23 -30.53
C ASP A 224 -6.81 14.19 -29.92
N ASN A 225 -6.70 14.46 -28.61
CA ASN A 225 -5.41 14.59 -27.94
C ASN A 225 -5.31 13.71 -26.70
N ALA A 226 -4.17 13.02 -26.58
CA ALA A 226 -3.77 12.32 -25.38
C ALA A 226 -2.26 12.50 -25.12
N VAL A 227 -1.88 12.62 -23.86
CA VAL A 227 -0.49 12.74 -23.39
C VAL A 227 -0.26 11.71 -22.29
N LEU A 228 0.67 10.79 -22.51
CA LEU A 228 0.99 9.73 -21.55
C LEU A 228 1.89 10.25 -20.43
N CYS A 229 1.56 9.89 -19.20
CA CYS A 229 2.21 10.33 -17.97
C CYS A 229 2.70 9.13 -17.14
N SER A 230 3.58 9.38 -16.18
CA SER A 230 4.18 8.35 -15.32
C SER A 230 3.19 7.76 -14.33
N SER A 231 2.14 8.50 -13.95
CA SER A 231 1.09 8.07 -13.03
C SER A 231 -0.18 8.91 -13.20
N GLY A 232 -1.28 8.53 -12.55
CA GLY A 232 -2.48 9.38 -12.48
C GLY A 232 -2.23 10.69 -11.71
N THR A 233 -1.37 10.66 -10.70
CA THR A 233 -0.98 11.87 -9.94
C THR A 233 -0.23 12.86 -10.82
N SER A 234 0.72 12.39 -11.63
CA SER A 234 1.42 13.28 -12.57
C SER A 234 0.50 13.80 -13.66
N ALA A 235 -0.50 13.02 -14.10
CA ALA A 235 -1.52 13.49 -15.03
C ALA A 235 -2.32 14.69 -14.46
N LEU A 236 -2.75 14.62 -13.19
CA LEU A 236 -3.44 15.73 -12.52
C LEU A 236 -2.53 16.95 -12.34
N GLN A 237 -1.31 16.74 -11.85
CA GLN A 237 -0.33 17.82 -11.61
C GLN A 237 0.00 18.57 -12.92
N VAL A 238 0.31 17.84 -13.98
CA VAL A 238 0.64 18.41 -15.29
C VAL A 238 -0.57 19.14 -15.89
N SER A 239 -1.77 18.58 -15.74
CA SER A 239 -3.01 19.22 -16.17
C SER A 239 -3.22 20.57 -15.50
N MET A 240 -3.04 20.65 -14.18
CA MET A 240 -3.17 21.92 -13.47
C MET A 240 -2.11 22.93 -13.89
N GLN A 241 -0.86 22.47 -14.03
CA GLN A 241 0.23 23.33 -14.47
C GLN A 241 0.02 23.86 -15.91
N SER A 242 -0.52 23.05 -16.82
CA SER A 242 -0.80 23.46 -18.21
C SER A 242 -1.93 24.47 -18.32
N LEU A 243 -2.87 24.43 -17.38
CA LEU A 243 -3.96 25.41 -17.20
C LEU A 243 -3.50 26.70 -16.49
N GLY A 244 -2.23 26.77 -16.07
CA GLY A 244 -1.66 27.94 -15.39
C GLY A 244 -2.12 28.09 -13.94
N ILE A 245 -2.63 27.01 -13.32
CA ILE A 245 -3.02 27.00 -11.91
C ILE A 245 -1.78 27.04 -11.04
N SER A 246 -1.77 27.96 -10.07
CA SER A 246 -0.59 28.22 -9.24
C SER A 246 -0.96 28.79 -7.86
N SER A 247 0.05 29.26 -7.12
CA SER A 247 -0.17 29.92 -5.84
C SER A 247 -1.08 31.15 -5.98
N GLY A 248 -2.04 31.26 -5.07
CA GLY A 248 -3.10 32.29 -5.09
C GLY A 248 -4.43 31.78 -5.64
N ASP A 249 -4.42 30.70 -6.40
CA ASP A 249 -5.63 30.04 -6.91
C ASP A 249 -6.22 29.06 -5.87
N GLU A 250 -7.53 28.85 -5.96
CA GLU A 250 -8.26 27.80 -5.24
C GLU A 250 -8.70 26.71 -6.23
N VAL A 251 -8.49 25.45 -5.85
CA VAL A 251 -9.01 24.29 -6.59
C VAL A 251 -9.93 23.49 -5.67
N ILE A 252 -11.17 23.33 -6.10
CA ILE A 252 -12.18 22.58 -5.35
C ILE A 252 -12.03 21.09 -5.66
N VAL A 253 -11.96 20.26 -4.62
CA VAL A 253 -11.85 18.80 -4.75
C VAL A 253 -12.84 18.11 -3.80
N PRO A 254 -13.45 16.97 -4.18
CA PRO A 254 -14.23 16.18 -3.23
C PRO A 254 -13.35 15.71 -2.07
N SER A 255 -13.88 15.70 -0.85
CA SER A 255 -13.16 15.13 0.28
C SER A 255 -13.23 13.61 0.33
N ASN A 256 -14.28 13.01 -0.23
CA ASN A 256 -14.37 11.55 -0.46
C ASN A 256 -13.66 11.18 -1.77
N THR A 257 -12.33 11.24 -1.77
CA THR A 257 -11.48 10.82 -2.88
C THR A 257 -10.17 10.21 -2.37
N PHE A 258 -9.35 9.69 -3.29
CA PHE A 258 -7.98 9.35 -2.98
C PHE A 258 -7.13 10.60 -2.80
N ILE A 259 -6.25 10.58 -1.80
CA ILE A 259 -5.44 11.74 -1.40
C ILE A 259 -4.58 12.33 -2.53
N ALA A 260 -4.22 11.53 -3.54
CA ALA A 260 -3.47 11.98 -4.71
C ALA A 260 -4.16 13.13 -5.47
N THR A 261 -5.50 13.17 -5.49
CA THR A 261 -6.26 14.25 -6.13
C THR A 261 -5.93 15.59 -5.47
N ALA A 262 -5.96 15.64 -4.13
CA ALA A 262 -5.63 16.85 -3.37
C ALA A 262 -4.11 17.14 -3.37
N PHE A 263 -3.26 16.12 -3.30
CA PHE A 263 -1.81 16.33 -3.34
C PHE A 263 -1.37 16.97 -4.66
N ALA A 264 -1.98 16.60 -5.79
CA ALA A 264 -1.66 17.23 -7.05
C ALA A 264 -1.91 18.76 -7.02
N VAL A 265 -2.99 19.21 -6.37
CA VAL A 265 -3.29 20.65 -6.18
C VAL A 265 -2.20 21.30 -5.32
N SER A 266 -1.87 20.68 -4.20
CA SER A 266 -0.83 21.19 -3.29
C SER A 266 0.54 21.29 -3.98
N THR A 267 0.87 20.33 -4.85
CA THR A 267 2.16 20.31 -5.56
C THR A 267 2.32 21.41 -6.60
N VAL A 268 1.23 21.95 -7.14
CA VAL A 268 1.26 23.13 -8.02
C VAL A 268 1.20 24.46 -7.24
N GLY A 269 1.10 24.38 -5.91
CA GLY A 269 1.08 25.53 -5.01
C GLY A 269 -0.29 26.19 -4.82
N ALA A 270 -1.34 25.67 -5.46
CA ALA A 270 -2.71 26.15 -5.28
C ALA A 270 -3.29 25.69 -3.95
N LYS A 271 -4.30 26.42 -3.44
CA LYS A 271 -5.00 26.06 -2.22
C LYS A 271 -6.07 25.01 -2.51
N VAL A 272 -6.03 23.91 -1.75
CA VAL A 272 -7.10 22.90 -1.76
C VAL A 272 -8.32 23.43 -1.03
N VAL A 273 -9.48 23.39 -1.70
CA VAL A 273 -10.79 23.63 -1.08
C VAL A 273 -11.57 22.32 -1.11
N PHE A 274 -11.76 21.70 0.05
CA PHE A 274 -12.51 20.45 0.13
C PHE A 274 -14.02 20.72 0.02
N CYS A 275 -14.67 19.91 -0.79
CA CYS A 275 -16.10 19.85 -1.00
C CYS A 275 -16.65 18.53 -0.47
N ASP A 276 -17.86 18.54 0.08
CA ASP A 276 -18.52 17.29 0.45
C ASP A 276 -19.03 16.56 -0.81
N VAL A 277 -19.68 15.41 -0.62
CA VAL A 277 -20.24 14.61 -1.71
C VAL A 277 -21.71 14.28 -1.48
N ASN A 278 -22.37 13.82 -2.53
CA ASN A 278 -23.71 13.28 -2.45
C ASN A 278 -23.68 11.91 -1.78
N ARG A 279 -24.50 11.71 -0.74
CA ARG A 279 -24.54 10.46 0.04
C ARG A 279 -24.96 9.24 -0.79
N GLN A 280 -25.81 9.43 -1.79
CA GLN A 280 -26.35 8.32 -2.58
C GLN A 280 -25.39 7.87 -3.67
N SER A 281 -24.76 8.81 -4.39
CA SER A 281 -23.85 8.48 -5.50
C SER A 281 -22.38 8.35 -5.06
N LEU A 282 -22.06 8.83 -3.86
CA LEU A 282 -20.71 8.99 -3.29
C LEU A 282 -19.78 9.92 -4.07
N ASN A 283 -20.31 10.62 -5.07
CA ASN A 283 -19.60 11.58 -5.90
C ASN A 283 -20.05 13.01 -5.59
N MET A 284 -19.17 13.98 -5.91
CA MET A 284 -19.53 15.40 -5.87
C MET A 284 -20.54 15.72 -6.97
N ASP A 285 -21.56 16.50 -6.65
CA ASP A 285 -22.50 17.08 -7.59
C ASP A 285 -22.50 18.62 -7.50
N TRP A 286 -23.30 19.27 -8.35
CA TRP A 286 -23.39 20.73 -8.38
C TRP A 286 -23.86 21.32 -7.04
N GLU A 287 -24.79 20.64 -6.37
CA GLU A 287 -25.37 21.13 -5.11
C GLU A 287 -24.34 21.12 -3.99
N CYS A 288 -23.42 20.16 -3.98
CA CYS A 288 -22.30 20.12 -3.05
C CYS A 288 -21.33 21.29 -3.25
N LEU A 289 -21.04 21.66 -4.51
CA LEU A 289 -19.91 22.53 -4.84
C LEU A 289 -20.25 24.02 -4.99
N LYS A 290 -21.50 24.36 -5.38
CA LYS A 290 -21.86 25.72 -5.82
C LYS A 290 -21.53 26.82 -4.80
N ASP A 291 -21.65 26.52 -3.50
CA ASP A 291 -21.42 27.47 -2.42
C ASP A 291 -19.95 27.54 -1.98
N LYS A 292 -19.09 26.67 -2.52
CA LYS A 292 -17.63 26.69 -2.30
C LYS A 292 -16.90 27.54 -3.34
N ILE A 293 -17.57 27.90 -4.44
CA ILE A 293 -16.99 28.73 -5.49
C ILE A 293 -16.77 30.16 -4.98
N THR A 294 -15.55 30.63 -5.14
CA THR A 294 -15.10 32.00 -4.82
C THR A 294 -14.51 32.67 -6.06
N GLU A 295 -14.18 33.96 -5.99
CA GLU A 295 -13.44 34.66 -7.03
C GLU A 295 -12.03 34.09 -7.28
N LYS A 296 -11.48 33.34 -6.31
CA LYS A 296 -10.17 32.68 -6.44
C LYS A 296 -10.28 31.27 -7.02
N THR A 297 -11.49 30.75 -7.17
CA THR A 297 -11.70 29.40 -7.70
C THR A 297 -11.30 29.35 -9.16
N LYS A 298 -10.21 28.64 -9.44
CA LYS A 298 -9.66 28.52 -10.80
C LYS A 298 -10.08 27.22 -11.47
N ALA A 299 -10.24 26.16 -10.68
CA ALA A 299 -10.67 24.86 -11.19
C ALA A 299 -11.48 24.07 -10.17
N VAL A 300 -12.22 23.09 -10.68
CA VAL A 300 -12.86 22.02 -9.93
C VAL A 300 -12.30 20.70 -10.44
N ILE A 301 -11.91 19.81 -9.54
CA ILE A 301 -11.58 18.43 -9.88
C ILE A 301 -12.80 17.55 -9.55
N SER A 302 -13.49 17.06 -10.58
CA SER A 302 -14.56 16.06 -10.39
C SER A 302 -13.96 14.67 -10.49
N VAL A 303 -14.13 13.86 -9.44
CA VAL A 303 -13.62 12.49 -9.40
C VAL A 303 -14.76 11.53 -9.70
N HIS A 304 -14.51 10.58 -10.60
CA HIS A 304 -15.48 9.52 -10.93
C HIS A 304 -15.22 8.30 -10.04
N MET A 305 -15.65 8.38 -8.79
CA MET A 305 -15.31 7.41 -7.74
C MET A 305 -15.87 6.02 -8.05
N TYR A 306 -15.05 4.99 -7.79
CA TYR A 306 -15.42 3.58 -7.89
C TYR A 306 -15.83 3.10 -9.30
N GLY A 307 -15.67 3.94 -10.32
CA GLY A 307 -16.17 3.70 -11.67
C GLY A 307 -17.60 4.18 -11.89
N ASN A 308 -18.16 4.93 -10.93
CA ASN A 308 -19.40 5.68 -11.04
C ASN A 308 -19.11 7.11 -11.51
N THR A 309 -19.99 7.68 -12.32
CA THR A 309 -19.90 9.08 -12.75
C THR A 309 -20.81 9.96 -11.89
N SER A 310 -20.39 11.20 -11.66
CA SER A 310 -21.29 12.27 -11.19
C SER A 310 -22.22 12.74 -12.31
N ASP A 311 -23.15 13.66 -12.00
CA ASP A 311 -23.85 14.46 -13.01
C ASP A 311 -22.91 15.50 -13.64
N ILE A 312 -21.92 14.97 -14.36
CA ILE A 312 -20.79 15.72 -14.90
C ILE A 312 -21.21 16.62 -16.07
N SER A 313 -22.29 16.27 -16.77
CA SER A 313 -22.76 17.03 -17.93
C SER A 313 -23.31 18.40 -17.53
N ASP A 314 -24.15 18.45 -16.50
CA ASP A 314 -24.68 19.71 -15.97
C ASP A 314 -23.58 20.54 -15.29
N MET A 315 -22.74 19.89 -14.49
CA MET A 315 -21.61 20.53 -13.82
C MET A 315 -20.65 21.20 -14.82
N SER A 316 -20.27 20.51 -15.91
CA SER A 316 -19.39 21.05 -16.95
C SER A 316 -19.93 22.34 -17.56
N LYS A 317 -21.23 22.36 -17.92
CA LYS A 317 -21.87 23.55 -18.51
C LYS A 317 -21.83 24.74 -17.56
N LYS A 318 -22.21 24.53 -16.29
CA LYS A 318 -22.27 25.60 -15.28
C LYS A 318 -20.89 26.15 -14.90
N LEU A 319 -19.85 25.30 -14.85
CA LEU A 319 -18.48 25.76 -14.60
C LEU A 319 -17.92 26.56 -15.77
N LYS A 320 -18.22 26.14 -17.00
CA LYS A 320 -17.83 26.87 -18.21
C LYS A 320 -18.41 28.28 -18.26
N GLU A 321 -19.69 28.45 -17.90
CA GLU A 321 -20.34 29.77 -17.78
C GLU A 321 -19.64 30.70 -16.77
N LYS A 322 -18.96 30.11 -15.77
CA LYS A 322 -18.21 30.83 -14.73
C LYS A 322 -16.71 31.00 -15.05
N ASN A 323 -16.24 30.54 -16.20
CA ASN A 323 -14.82 30.50 -16.57
C ASN A 323 -13.94 29.73 -15.56
N ILE A 324 -14.50 28.68 -14.95
CA ILE A 324 -13.78 27.79 -14.02
C ILE A 324 -13.45 26.52 -14.77
N TYR A 325 -12.19 26.09 -14.74
CA TYR A 325 -11.78 24.87 -15.42
C TYR A 325 -12.36 23.62 -14.73
N LEU A 326 -12.75 22.63 -15.51
CA LEU A 326 -13.16 21.32 -15.02
C LEU A 326 -12.07 20.30 -15.38
N ILE A 327 -11.45 19.73 -14.35
CA ILE A 327 -10.53 18.60 -14.46
C ILE A 327 -11.29 17.35 -14.04
N GLU A 328 -11.36 16.34 -14.90
CA GLU A 328 -11.93 15.05 -14.54
C GLU A 328 -10.83 14.11 -14.03
N ASP A 329 -10.96 13.62 -12.80
CA ASP A 329 -10.15 12.50 -12.29
C ASP A 329 -10.88 11.18 -12.60
N CYS A 330 -10.47 10.57 -13.70
CA CYS A 330 -10.99 9.31 -14.22
C CYS A 330 -10.12 8.12 -13.82
N ALA A 331 -9.25 8.25 -12.81
CA ALA A 331 -8.34 7.19 -12.38
C ALA A 331 -9.04 5.86 -12.04
N GLN A 332 -10.32 5.92 -11.68
CA GLN A 332 -11.15 4.75 -11.34
C GLN A 332 -12.25 4.47 -12.38
N ALA A 333 -12.28 5.18 -13.50
CA ALA A 333 -13.47 5.24 -14.34
C ALA A 333 -13.23 5.09 -15.84
N LEU A 334 -12.05 4.63 -16.29
CA LEU A 334 -11.86 4.32 -17.71
C LEU A 334 -12.90 3.30 -18.19
N GLY A 335 -13.63 3.66 -19.25
CA GLY A 335 -14.75 2.90 -19.82
C GLY A 335 -16.13 3.26 -19.24
N THR A 336 -16.21 4.11 -18.22
CA THR A 336 -17.47 4.63 -17.67
C THR A 336 -18.09 5.64 -18.65
N ARG A 337 -19.42 5.63 -18.79
CA ARG A 337 -20.14 6.60 -19.64
C ARG A 337 -21.20 7.35 -18.85
N SER A 338 -21.35 8.63 -19.16
CA SER A 338 -22.52 9.43 -18.78
C SER A 338 -23.25 9.87 -20.03
N ASN A 339 -24.57 9.64 -20.12
CA ASN A 339 -25.38 10.02 -21.28
C ASN A 339 -24.78 9.55 -22.63
N GLY A 340 -24.23 8.33 -22.66
CA GLY A 340 -23.60 7.72 -23.83
C GLY A 340 -22.13 8.10 -24.10
N SER A 341 -21.65 9.22 -23.57
CA SER A 341 -20.27 9.70 -23.74
C SER A 341 -19.34 9.20 -22.64
N LEU A 342 -18.09 8.87 -22.99
CA LEU A 342 -17.08 8.40 -22.04
C LEU A 342 -16.64 9.53 -21.09
N VAL A 343 -16.49 9.21 -19.80
CA VAL A 343 -15.93 10.17 -18.84
C VAL A 343 -14.47 10.51 -19.17
N GLY A 344 -14.05 11.71 -18.77
CA GLY A 344 -12.78 12.32 -19.20
C GLY A 344 -12.90 13.15 -20.49
N THR A 345 -14.11 13.29 -21.04
CA THR A 345 -14.40 14.06 -22.27
C THR A 345 -15.38 15.22 -22.05
N PHE A 346 -15.81 15.45 -20.80
CA PHE A 346 -16.77 16.49 -20.43
C PHE A 346 -16.09 17.77 -19.95
N GLY A 347 -14.95 17.65 -19.29
CA GLY A 347 -14.15 18.77 -18.79
C GLY A 347 -13.16 19.34 -19.80
N ASP A 348 -12.32 20.25 -19.33
CA ASP A 348 -11.20 20.79 -20.11
C ASP A 348 -10.09 19.75 -20.29
N VAL A 349 -9.92 18.88 -19.28
CA VAL A 349 -8.94 17.79 -19.25
C VAL A 349 -9.48 16.59 -18.48
N GLY A 350 -9.24 15.39 -19.01
CA GLY A 350 -9.49 14.12 -18.34
C GLY A 350 -8.17 13.44 -17.94
N CYS A 351 -8.06 13.01 -16.69
CA CYS A 351 -6.87 12.37 -16.15
C CYS A 351 -7.13 10.91 -15.81
N PHE A 352 -6.25 10.01 -16.25
CA PHE A 352 -6.36 8.57 -16.03
C PHE A 352 -5.14 8.02 -15.31
N SER A 353 -5.37 6.96 -14.54
CA SER A 353 -4.34 6.15 -13.91
C SER A 353 -4.34 4.76 -14.54
N PHE A 354 -3.15 4.22 -14.73
CA PHE A 354 -2.91 2.84 -15.14
C PHE A 354 -2.13 2.08 -14.05
N TYR A 355 -2.29 2.47 -12.79
CA TYR A 355 -1.81 1.69 -11.65
C TYR A 355 -2.34 0.23 -11.76
N PRO A 356 -1.60 -0.81 -11.33
CA PRO A 356 -1.92 -2.19 -11.69
C PRO A 356 -3.34 -2.65 -11.36
N SER A 357 -3.96 -2.11 -10.30
CA SER A 357 -5.32 -2.48 -9.91
C SER A 357 -6.45 -1.75 -10.65
N LYS A 358 -6.16 -0.78 -11.52
CA LYS A 358 -7.19 -0.06 -12.29
C LYS A 358 -7.88 -0.96 -13.31
N ASN A 359 -9.05 -0.53 -13.80
CA ASN A 359 -9.79 -1.27 -14.86
C ASN A 359 -8.91 -1.59 -16.07
N LEU A 360 -8.01 -0.66 -16.41
CA LEU A 360 -6.90 -0.89 -17.33
C LEU A 360 -5.58 -0.65 -16.58
N GLY A 361 -5.09 -1.67 -15.88
CA GLY A 361 -3.81 -1.60 -15.17
C GLY A 361 -2.60 -1.97 -16.04
N ALA A 362 -1.52 -1.21 -15.91
CA ALA A 362 -0.21 -1.53 -16.46
C ALA A 362 0.48 -2.63 -15.62
N VAL A 363 1.69 -3.03 -15.98
CA VAL A 363 2.56 -3.93 -15.17
C VAL A 363 3.52 -3.11 -14.31
N GLY A 364 3.03 -1.98 -13.80
CA GLY A 364 3.78 -0.96 -13.08
C GLY A 364 2.96 0.31 -12.98
N GLU A 365 3.62 1.47 -13.04
CA GLU A 365 2.97 2.77 -12.98
C GLU A 365 2.62 3.32 -14.38
N GLY A 366 1.57 4.14 -14.45
CA GLY A 366 1.22 4.87 -15.66
C GLY A 366 0.03 5.81 -15.46
N GLY A 367 -0.10 6.77 -16.34
CA GLY A 367 -1.27 7.63 -16.45
C GLY A 367 -1.40 8.27 -17.82
N ALA A 368 -2.48 9.02 -18.02
CA ALA A 368 -2.70 9.79 -19.24
C ALA A 368 -3.52 11.03 -18.95
N ILE A 369 -3.32 12.05 -19.77
CA ILE A 369 -4.15 13.25 -19.87
C ILE A 369 -4.82 13.20 -21.24
N VAL A 370 -6.10 13.51 -21.31
CA VAL A 370 -6.82 13.72 -22.57
C VAL A 370 -7.49 15.07 -22.56
N THR A 371 -7.66 15.65 -23.75
CA THR A 371 -8.32 16.96 -23.91
C THR A 371 -8.74 17.16 -25.36
N SER A 372 -9.76 17.98 -25.57
CA SER A 372 -10.14 18.47 -26.90
C SER A 372 -9.23 19.63 -27.38
N SER A 373 -8.48 20.26 -26.48
CA SER A 373 -7.62 21.40 -26.81
C SER A 373 -6.21 20.97 -27.19
N GLN A 374 -5.84 21.18 -28.46
CA GLN A 374 -4.48 20.98 -28.94
C GLN A 374 -3.46 21.85 -28.17
N GLU A 375 -3.85 23.06 -27.76
CA GLU A 375 -2.99 23.96 -26.99
C GLU A 375 -2.65 23.37 -25.62
N ILE A 376 -3.66 22.87 -24.90
CA ILE A 376 -3.47 22.23 -23.59
C ILE A 376 -2.60 20.97 -23.75
N ALA A 377 -2.90 20.13 -24.74
CA ALA A 377 -2.12 18.93 -25.01
C ALA A 377 -0.64 19.24 -25.28
N ASN A 378 -0.35 20.30 -26.05
CA ASN A 378 1.02 20.72 -26.33
C ASN A 378 1.76 21.17 -25.05
N LYS A 379 1.10 21.97 -24.20
CA LYS A 379 1.66 22.37 -22.90
C LYS A 379 1.93 21.15 -22.01
N CYS A 380 0.96 20.23 -21.89
CA CYS A 380 1.12 18.99 -21.12
C CYS A 380 2.32 18.16 -21.61
N SER A 381 2.46 17.97 -22.92
CA SER A 381 3.56 17.21 -23.53
C SER A 381 4.93 17.81 -23.20
N ILE A 382 5.05 19.14 -23.25
CA ILE A 382 6.26 19.87 -22.88
C ILE A 382 6.59 19.65 -21.39
N ILE A 383 5.61 19.84 -20.50
CA ILE A 383 5.79 19.72 -19.04
C ILE A 383 6.20 18.30 -18.64
N VAL A 384 5.54 17.26 -19.20
CA VAL A 384 5.85 15.83 -18.99
C VAL A 384 7.27 15.49 -19.38
N ASN A 385 7.84 16.22 -20.35
CA ASN A 385 9.17 15.99 -20.89
C ASN A 385 10.18 17.03 -20.39
N GLN A 386 10.23 17.27 -19.07
CA GLN A 386 11.15 18.22 -18.44
C GLN A 386 11.06 19.64 -19.03
N GLY A 387 9.87 20.07 -19.40
CA GLY A 387 9.64 21.40 -19.94
C GLY A 387 10.24 21.64 -21.33
N SER A 388 10.47 20.56 -22.11
CA SER A 388 11.24 20.60 -23.35
C SER A 388 10.53 19.90 -24.51
N SER A 389 10.33 20.61 -25.62
CA SER A 389 9.95 20.02 -26.93
C SER A 389 11.15 19.74 -27.83
N VAL A 390 12.29 20.42 -27.61
CA VAL A 390 13.53 20.26 -28.36
C VAL A 390 14.64 19.87 -27.38
N LYS A 391 15.40 18.83 -27.71
CA LYS A 391 16.43 18.27 -26.82
C LYS A 391 17.36 19.38 -26.28
N ASN A 392 17.51 19.42 -24.96
CA ASN A 392 18.31 20.39 -24.20
C ASN A 392 17.82 21.85 -24.26
N LEU A 393 16.63 22.12 -24.78
CA LEU A 393 16.00 23.45 -24.77
C LEU A 393 14.71 23.40 -23.95
N HIS A 394 14.75 24.07 -22.80
CA HIS A 394 13.67 24.05 -21.81
C HIS A 394 12.91 25.39 -21.83
N THR A 395 11.63 25.36 -22.20
CA THR A 395 10.78 26.56 -22.35
C THR A 395 9.80 26.75 -21.19
N SER A 396 9.70 25.76 -20.31
CA SER A 396 8.89 25.81 -19.09
C SER A 396 9.56 24.99 -17.99
N ILE A 397 9.14 25.19 -16.74
CA ILE A 397 9.46 24.25 -15.67
C ILE A 397 8.61 22.99 -15.92
N GLY A 398 9.22 21.82 -15.89
CA GLY A 398 8.51 20.55 -16.02
C GLY A 398 9.20 19.47 -15.20
N GLY A 399 8.69 18.24 -15.31
CA GLY A 399 9.25 17.09 -14.60
C GLY A 399 9.56 15.94 -15.55
N ASN A 400 10.24 14.92 -15.04
CA ASN A 400 10.35 13.65 -15.75
C ASN A 400 9.13 12.79 -15.42
N TYR A 401 8.04 13.04 -16.13
CA TYR A 401 6.77 12.34 -15.93
C TYR A 401 6.44 11.43 -17.10
N ARG A 402 7.43 11.00 -17.87
CA ARG A 402 7.21 10.12 -19.03
C ARG A 402 6.80 8.72 -18.57
N MET A 403 5.87 8.10 -19.29
CA MET A 403 5.59 6.67 -19.13
C MET A 403 6.76 5.84 -19.71
N GLN A 404 6.90 4.60 -19.25
CA GLN A 404 7.89 3.67 -19.81
C GLN A 404 7.29 2.90 -21.00
N GLY A 405 8.12 2.58 -21.99
CA GLY A 405 7.72 1.87 -23.21
C GLY A 405 7.11 0.49 -22.92
N ILE A 406 7.60 -0.22 -21.90
CA ILE A 406 7.05 -1.50 -21.43
C ILE A 406 5.58 -1.32 -21.00
N GLN A 407 5.29 -0.27 -20.23
CA GLN A 407 3.94 -0.01 -19.74
C GLN A 407 3.01 0.35 -20.91
N ALA A 408 3.44 1.24 -21.80
CA ALA A 408 2.66 1.60 -22.99
C ALA A 408 2.37 0.39 -23.89
N ALA A 409 3.36 -0.48 -24.13
CA ALA A 409 3.20 -1.67 -24.94
C ALA A 409 2.19 -2.67 -24.35
N VAL A 410 2.27 -2.90 -23.03
CA VAL A 410 1.32 -3.74 -22.29
C VAL A 410 -0.08 -3.15 -22.33
N LEU A 411 -0.22 -1.85 -22.07
CA LEU A 411 -1.52 -1.17 -22.11
C LEU A 411 -2.15 -1.19 -23.50
N GLY A 412 -1.35 -1.07 -24.57
CA GLY A 412 -1.80 -1.20 -25.96
C GLY A 412 -2.35 -2.59 -26.29
N ILE A 413 -1.95 -3.64 -25.56
CA ILE A 413 -2.58 -4.97 -25.63
C ILE A 413 -3.85 -4.99 -24.78
N LYS A 414 -3.74 -4.60 -23.51
CA LYS A 414 -4.81 -4.73 -22.51
C LYS A 414 -6.06 -3.91 -22.87
N ILE A 415 -5.90 -2.76 -23.53
CA ILE A 415 -7.05 -1.90 -23.92
C ILE A 415 -8.03 -2.61 -24.86
N LYS A 416 -7.57 -3.62 -25.62
CA LYS A 416 -8.42 -4.43 -26.51
C LYS A 416 -9.37 -5.35 -25.75
N TYR A 417 -9.09 -5.63 -24.48
CA TYR A 417 -9.87 -6.51 -23.62
C TYR A 417 -10.73 -5.72 -22.62
N LEU A 418 -10.55 -4.40 -22.53
CA LEU A 418 -11.12 -3.56 -21.50
C LEU A 418 -12.65 -3.67 -21.41
N ASP A 419 -13.36 -3.53 -22.53
CA ASP A 419 -14.82 -3.60 -22.53
C ASP A 419 -15.31 -4.97 -22.07
N LYS A 420 -14.66 -6.05 -22.50
CA LYS A 420 -14.97 -7.42 -22.03
C LYS A 420 -14.78 -7.54 -20.52
N TRP A 421 -13.70 -6.98 -19.97
CA TRP A 421 -13.45 -7.01 -18.53
C TRP A 421 -14.45 -6.16 -17.74
N ILE A 422 -14.84 -5.00 -18.26
CA ILE A 422 -15.88 -4.16 -17.65
C ILE A 422 -17.22 -4.90 -17.66
N GLU A 423 -17.60 -5.56 -18.75
CA GLU A 423 -18.83 -6.35 -18.78
C GLU A 423 -18.84 -7.49 -17.76
N LYS A 424 -17.71 -8.15 -17.52
CA LYS A 424 -17.59 -9.14 -16.43
C LYS A 424 -17.76 -8.49 -15.04
N ARG A 425 -17.18 -7.31 -14.80
CA ARG A 425 -17.41 -6.58 -13.54
C ARG A 425 -18.89 -6.20 -13.38
N ARG A 426 -19.53 -5.76 -14.46
CA ARG A 426 -20.95 -5.40 -14.49
C ARG A 426 -21.85 -6.62 -14.23
N SER A 427 -21.51 -7.81 -14.73
CA SER A 427 -22.28 -9.02 -14.44
C SER A 427 -22.19 -9.42 -12.96
N VAL A 428 -21.00 -9.32 -12.34
CA VAL A 428 -20.82 -9.51 -10.89
C VAL A 428 -21.63 -8.47 -10.10
N ALA A 429 -21.53 -7.20 -10.47
CA ALA A 429 -22.24 -6.11 -9.80
C ALA A 429 -23.76 -6.29 -9.88
N LYS A 430 -24.28 -6.70 -11.04
CA LYS A 430 -25.70 -7.03 -11.21
C LYS A 430 -26.13 -8.12 -10.23
N ARG A 431 -25.35 -9.20 -10.12
CA ARG A 431 -25.63 -10.27 -9.15
C ARG A 431 -25.63 -9.77 -7.72
N TYR A 432 -24.69 -8.90 -7.34
CA TYR A 432 -24.70 -8.27 -6.02
C TYR A 432 -25.94 -7.42 -5.79
N ILE A 433 -26.27 -6.51 -6.70
CA ILE A 433 -27.43 -5.61 -6.58
C ILE A 433 -28.74 -6.39 -6.47
N GLU A 434 -28.91 -7.46 -7.24
CA GLU A 434 -30.15 -8.26 -7.25
C GLU A 434 -30.30 -9.19 -6.03
N ASN A 435 -29.20 -9.63 -5.43
CA ASN A 435 -29.21 -10.73 -4.44
C ASN A 435 -28.69 -10.34 -3.05
N LEU A 436 -28.14 -9.15 -2.87
CA LEU A 436 -27.81 -8.62 -1.55
C LEU A 436 -29.12 -8.21 -0.85
N LYS A 437 -29.50 -8.97 0.17
CA LYS A 437 -30.76 -8.87 0.92
C LYS A 437 -30.49 -8.66 2.40
N ASN A 438 -29.59 -7.74 2.72
CA ASN A 438 -29.25 -7.39 4.10
C ASN A 438 -29.70 -5.96 4.39
N GLY A 439 -30.70 -5.81 5.27
CA GLY A 439 -31.26 -4.50 5.62
C GLY A 439 -30.31 -3.58 6.40
N ARG A 440 -29.13 -4.07 6.82
CA ARG A 440 -28.07 -3.28 7.48
C ARG A 440 -26.98 -2.79 6.52
N ILE A 441 -27.11 -3.11 5.24
CA ILE A 441 -26.11 -2.82 4.22
C ILE A 441 -26.76 -1.96 3.16
N GLU A 442 -26.25 -0.74 3.02
CA GLU A 442 -26.69 0.22 2.01
C GLU A 442 -25.75 0.10 0.78
N VAL A 443 -26.34 -0.15 -0.38
CA VAL A 443 -25.63 -0.15 -1.67
C VAL A 443 -25.81 1.24 -2.30
N PRO A 444 -24.71 1.96 -2.61
CA PRO A 444 -24.80 3.26 -3.28
C PRO A 444 -25.56 3.19 -4.61
N ILE A 445 -26.25 4.27 -4.97
CA ILE A 445 -27.08 4.33 -6.18
C ILE A 445 -26.19 4.24 -7.42
N VAL A 446 -26.56 3.31 -8.30
CA VAL A 446 -26.08 3.21 -9.69
C VAL A 446 -27.20 3.74 -10.58
N SER A 447 -26.97 4.86 -11.27
CA SER A 447 -27.96 5.38 -12.23
C SER A 447 -28.07 4.45 -13.43
N ASP A 448 -29.29 4.07 -13.79
CA ASP A 448 -29.58 3.27 -14.99
C ASP A 448 -29.24 4.03 -16.29
N GLU A 449 -29.18 5.36 -16.24
CA GLU A 449 -28.84 6.21 -17.39
C GLU A 449 -27.32 6.24 -17.66
N ASN A 450 -26.51 5.87 -16.67
CA ASN A 450 -25.06 5.89 -16.74
C ASN A 450 -24.49 4.46 -16.91
N TYR A 451 -23.40 4.34 -17.65
CA TYR A 451 -22.67 3.09 -17.79
C TYR A 451 -21.55 3.03 -16.74
N HIS A 452 -21.84 2.43 -15.59
CA HIS A 452 -20.89 2.23 -14.48
C HIS A 452 -19.86 1.13 -14.82
N SER A 453 -18.56 1.41 -14.63
CA SER A 453 -17.47 0.47 -14.97
C SER A 453 -17.06 -0.47 -13.82
N PHE A 454 -17.51 -0.19 -12.60
CA PHE A 454 -17.32 -1.01 -11.39
C PHE A 454 -15.85 -1.34 -11.12
N HIS A 455 -15.03 -0.30 -11.05
CA HIS A 455 -13.67 -0.44 -10.54
C HIS A 455 -13.68 -1.05 -9.14
N LEU A 456 -14.62 -0.61 -8.30
CA LEU A 456 -14.87 -1.11 -6.96
C LEU A 456 -16.38 -1.26 -6.74
N PHE A 457 -16.76 -2.11 -5.77
CA PHE A 457 -18.14 -2.28 -5.33
C PHE A 457 -18.25 -1.89 -3.84
N PRO A 458 -18.41 -0.58 -3.54
CA PRO A 458 -18.60 -0.11 -2.18
C PRO A 458 -19.98 -0.48 -1.63
N VAL A 459 -20.02 -0.73 -0.33
CA VAL A 459 -21.24 -0.79 0.48
C VAL A 459 -21.03 0.02 1.76
N LEU A 460 -22.10 0.58 2.32
CA LEU A 460 -22.10 1.27 3.60
C LEU A 460 -22.74 0.36 4.65
N VAL A 461 -22.08 0.21 5.80
CA VAL A 461 -22.51 -0.67 6.90
C VAL A 461 -22.50 0.06 8.22
N ASP A 462 -23.42 -0.30 9.12
CA ASP A 462 -23.57 0.37 10.44
C ASP A 462 -22.31 0.30 11.31
N ASP A 463 -21.61 -0.83 11.27
CA ASP A 463 -20.37 -1.06 12.03
C ASP A 463 -19.34 -1.73 11.13
N ARG A 464 -18.45 -0.91 10.57
CA ARG A 464 -17.38 -1.37 9.69
C ARG A 464 -16.46 -2.36 10.37
N SER A 465 -16.05 -2.11 11.61
CA SER A 465 -15.10 -2.97 12.32
C SER A 465 -15.68 -4.35 12.56
N ARG A 466 -16.96 -4.43 12.96
CA ARG A 466 -17.66 -5.71 13.13
C ARG A 466 -17.85 -6.43 11.80
N PHE A 467 -18.28 -5.73 10.75
CA PHE A 467 -18.52 -6.35 9.44
C PHE A 467 -17.23 -6.89 8.81
N THR A 468 -16.16 -6.09 8.82
CA THR A 468 -14.85 -6.49 8.30
C THR A 468 -14.26 -7.68 9.07
N HIS A 469 -14.40 -7.70 10.41
CA HIS A 469 -14.03 -8.87 11.21
C HIS A 469 -14.81 -10.13 10.80
N PHE A 470 -16.12 -10.00 10.60
CA PHE A 470 -16.97 -11.10 10.15
C PHE A 470 -16.57 -11.62 8.76
N LEU A 471 -16.26 -10.74 7.80
CA LEU A 471 -15.74 -11.13 6.48
C LEU A 471 -14.40 -11.88 6.59
N THR A 472 -13.50 -11.43 7.46
CA THR A 472 -12.24 -12.12 7.74
C THR A 472 -12.46 -13.51 8.31
N GLU A 473 -13.33 -13.69 9.31
CA GLU A 473 -13.65 -15.01 9.88
C GLU A 473 -14.22 -15.97 8.83
N LYS A 474 -14.95 -15.43 7.84
CA LYS A 474 -15.57 -16.18 6.74
C LYS A 474 -14.66 -16.37 5.53
N ASN A 475 -13.41 -15.92 5.61
CA ASN A 475 -12.40 -15.94 4.54
C ASN A 475 -12.87 -15.28 3.24
N VAL A 476 -13.51 -14.10 3.36
CA VAL A 476 -13.86 -13.23 2.23
C VAL A 476 -13.02 -11.96 2.31
N GLY A 477 -12.28 -11.65 1.25
CA GLY A 477 -11.48 -10.43 1.16
C GLY A 477 -12.35 -9.18 1.09
N TYR A 478 -11.81 -8.05 1.53
CA TYR A 478 -12.46 -6.75 1.42
C TYR A 478 -11.43 -5.63 1.31
N GLY A 479 -11.90 -4.45 0.93
CA GLY A 479 -11.13 -3.21 0.96
C GLY A 479 -11.82 -2.11 1.76
N THR A 480 -11.11 -0.99 1.97
CA THR A 480 -11.64 0.20 2.62
C THR A 480 -11.13 1.44 1.89
N HIS A 481 -12.04 2.14 1.20
CA HIS A 481 -11.71 3.24 0.28
C HIS A 481 -12.60 4.45 0.58
N TYR A 482 -12.23 5.35 1.50
CA TYR A 482 -11.00 5.35 2.33
C TYR A 482 -11.34 5.53 3.81
N PRO A 483 -10.50 5.02 4.74
CA PRO A 483 -10.85 5.01 6.16
C PRO A 483 -10.78 6.37 6.85
N VAL A 484 -10.14 7.36 6.22
CA VAL A 484 -10.04 8.74 6.71
C VAL A 484 -10.27 9.66 5.50
N PRO A 485 -11.26 10.58 5.57
CA PRO A 485 -11.55 11.49 4.46
C PRO A 485 -10.42 12.52 4.32
N CYS A 486 -10.21 13.04 3.11
CA CYS A 486 -9.03 13.86 2.79
C CYS A 486 -8.87 15.10 3.69
N HIS A 487 -9.96 15.77 4.08
CA HIS A 487 -9.90 16.97 4.93
C HIS A 487 -9.44 16.69 6.37
N LEU A 488 -9.50 15.44 6.85
CA LEU A 488 -9.06 15.04 8.19
C LEU A 488 -7.70 14.33 8.20
N GLN A 489 -7.00 14.29 7.06
CA GLN A 489 -5.65 13.77 7.02
C GLN A 489 -4.69 14.77 7.66
N ASP A 490 -3.74 14.31 8.48
CA ASP A 490 -2.74 15.16 9.14
C ASP A 490 -2.00 16.10 8.16
N ALA A 491 -1.79 15.64 6.92
CA ALA A 491 -1.19 16.43 5.86
C ALA A 491 -1.94 17.75 5.54
N TYR A 492 -3.23 17.83 5.89
CA TYR A 492 -4.11 18.97 5.65
C TYR A 492 -4.59 19.68 6.93
N GLU A 493 -4.02 19.37 8.10
CA GLU A 493 -4.36 20.04 9.37
C GLU A 493 -4.24 21.57 9.28
N HIS A 494 -3.24 22.05 8.53
CA HIS A 494 -3.00 23.49 8.29
C HIS A 494 -4.14 24.22 7.57
N LEU A 495 -5.08 23.51 6.93
CA LEU A 495 -6.27 24.10 6.31
C LEU A 495 -7.38 24.39 7.33
N GLY A 496 -7.27 23.88 8.56
CA GLY A 496 -8.17 24.19 9.67
C GLY A 496 -9.52 23.48 9.63
N TYR A 497 -9.69 22.47 8.77
CA TYR A 497 -10.89 21.64 8.78
C TYR A 497 -10.96 20.79 10.05
N CYS A 498 -12.18 20.62 10.55
CA CYS A 498 -12.51 19.79 11.71
C CYS A 498 -13.60 18.79 11.35
N ARG A 499 -13.70 17.71 12.13
CA ARG A 499 -14.82 16.77 12.02
C ARG A 499 -16.14 17.53 12.25
N GLY A 500 -17.12 17.33 11.36
CA GLY A 500 -18.37 18.06 11.27
C GLY A 500 -18.43 19.02 10.07
N ASP A 501 -17.29 19.39 9.48
CA ASP A 501 -17.26 20.35 8.36
C ASP A 501 -17.75 19.72 7.04
N LEU A 502 -17.46 18.43 6.82
CA LEU A 502 -17.86 17.68 5.62
C LEU A 502 -18.53 16.35 6.03
N PRO A 503 -19.73 16.43 6.63
CA PRO A 503 -20.34 15.34 7.37
C PRO A 503 -20.67 14.10 6.52
N VAL A 504 -20.94 14.26 5.22
CA VAL A 504 -21.23 13.10 4.35
C VAL A 504 -19.96 12.32 4.07
N SER A 505 -18.86 12.99 3.75
CA SER A 505 -17.54 12.37 3.55
C SER A 505 -17.03 11.66 4.81
N GLU A 506 -17.26 12.25 5.98
CA GLU A 506 -16.95 11.63 7.28
C GLU A 506 -17.80 10.37 7.52
N PHE A 507 -19.11 10.49 7.30
CA PHE A 507 -20.02 9.36 7.39
C PHE A 507 -19.57 8.21 6.48
N ILE A 508 -19.27 8.48 5.21
CA ILE A 508 -18.79 7.47 4.26
C ILE A 508 -17.52 6.82 4.80
N ALA A 509 -16.52 7.59 5.24
CA ALA A 509 -15.27 7.05 5.73
C ALA A 509 -15.45 6.12 6.95
N ASP A 510 -16.42 6.39 7.81
CA ASP A 510 -16.72 5.57 9.00
C ASP A 510 -17.45 4.25 8.62
N HIS A 511 -18.24 4.25 7.53
CA HIS A 511 -19.17 3.16 7.20
C HIS A 511 -18.78 2.34 5.95
N ILE A 512 -17.83 2.81 5.14
CA ILE A 512 -17.49 2.20 3.85
C ILE A 512 -16.72 0.88 3.98
N VAL A 513 -17.21 -0.15 3.28
CA VAL A 513 -16.49 -1.40 3.00
C VAL A 513 -16.61 -1.70 1.51
N THR A 514 -15.54 -2.18 0.90
CA THR A 514 -15.53 -2.54 -0.52
C THR A 514 -15.50 -4.06 -0.67
N LEU A 515 -16.51 -4.61 -1.33
CA LEU A 515 -16.61 -6.04 -1.60
C LEU A 515 -15.67 -6.46 -2.75
N PRO A 516 -15.29 -7.75 -2.83
CA PRO A 516 -14.53 -8.29 -3.96
C PRO A 516 -15.21 -7.95 -5.29
N MET A 517 -14.45 -7.34 -6.20
CA MET A 517 -14.92 -6.91 -7.52
C MET A 517 -13.77 -6.88 -8.51
N PHE A 518 -13.66 -7.94 -9.34
CA PHE A 518 -12.71 -8.01 -10.44
C PHE A 518 -13.22 -8.95 -11.56
N PRO A 519 -12.74 -8.79 -12.80
CA PRO A 519 -13.32 -9.50 -13.95
C PRO A 519 -13.21 -11.02 -13.88
N GLU A 520 -12.22 -11.55 -13.17
CA GLU A 520 -11.91 -12.98 -13.10
C GLU A 520 -12.55 -13.70 -11.89
N MET A 521 -13.51 -13.06 -11.22
CA MET A 521 -14.30 -13.72 -10.18
C MET A 521 -15.13 -14.86 -10.76
N THR A 522 -15.14 -16.01 -10.08
CA THR A 522 -15.98 -17.16 -10.48
C THR A 522 -17.40 -17.04 -9.95
N ASP A 523 -18.33 -17.82 -10.51
CA ASP A 523 -19.71 -17.78 -10.04
C ASP A 523 -19.86 -18.27 -8.60
N GLU A 524 -19.02 -19.22 -8.18
CA GLU A 524 -18.93 -19.73 -6.81
C GLU A 524 -18.41 -18.65 -5.86
N GLU A 525 -17.38 -17.89 -6.25
CA GLU A 525 -16.84 -16.80 -5.44
C GLU A 525 -17.88 -15.69 -5.21
N VAL A 526 -18.59 -15.28 -6.27
CA VAL A 526 -19.67 -14.28 -6.16
C VAL A 526 -20.80 -14.79 -5.25
N THR A 527 -21.17 -16.08 -5.40
CA THR A 527 -22.19 -16.72 -4.54
C THR A 527 -21.74 -16.73 -3.09
N ARG A 528 -20.48 -17.09 -2.83
CA ARG A 528 -19.91 -17.12 -1.49
C ARG A 528 -19.91 -15.74 -0.83
N VAL A 529 -19.56 -14.68 -1.57
CA VAL A 529 -19.66 -13.30 -1.05
C VAL A 529 -21.11 -12.98 -0.67
N LEU A 530 -22.07 -13.25 -1.56
CA LEU A 530 -23.49 -13.00 -1.30
C LEU A 530 -24.03 -13.75 -0.07
N GLU A 531 -23.70 -15.04 0.06
CA GLU A 531 -24.08 -15.86 1.21
C GLU A 531 -23.55 -15.26 2.51
N VAL A 532 -22.27 -14.93 2.57
CA VAL A 532 -21.63 -14.34 3.76
C VAL A 532 -22.24 -12.98 4.08
N VAL A 533 -22.36 -12.10 3.09
CA VAL A 533 -22.89 -10.75 3.30
C VAL A 533 -24.36 -10.78 3.76
N ASN A 534 -25.16 -11.74 3.29
CA ASN A 534 -26.54 -11.92 3.74
C ASN A 534 -26.66 -12.65 5.09
N GLU A 535 -25.64 -13.37 5.54
CA GLU A 535 -25.60 -14.05 6.84
C GLU A 535 -25.39 -13.06 8.01
N TYR A 536 -24.69 -11.94 7.76
CA TYR A 536 -24.35 -10.90 8.75
C TYR A 536 -25.59 -10.16 9.33
#